data_AF-A0A973I5T7-F1
#
_entry.id   AF-A0A973I5T7-F1
#
_cell.length_a   1.000
_cell.length_b   1.000
_cell.length_c   1.000
_cell.angle_alpha   90.00
_cell.angle_beta   90.00
_cell.angle_gamma   90.00
#
_symmetry.space_group_name_H-M   'P 1'
#
loop_
_entity.id
_entity.type
_entity.pdbx_description
1 polymer ?
#
loop_
_entity_poly.entity_id
_entity_poly.type
_entity_poly.pdbx_seq_one_letter_code
_entity_poly.pdbx_strand_id
1 'polypeptide(L)'
;MSVNITPHTYQIDDIEFSHQGANLTASTDFEFLQGDFDFDIANFTVDAGKKGSFKLGGLSVTSTFATIDDVMVIDQSDGLLKNIAFNAQDQGLSYEANDISTTSSVSFVDQKLSINADFTVNSVTVNNPDANYTLKDSVIEFSLDDIDQQAYLELEQISRQLNPEPQQMTEVLMALVSAGGKGNISKFNFNINDVQFDSSAQFSLAPYQGTAITDELNQHVAQNLQLKSQLNLSNNYGQIFAQFKPMIEHFIQSGYAAVDSEGNVSSKLSFENGQLTANDTAISM
;
A
#
# COMPACT_ATOMS: atom_id res chain seq x y z
N MET A 1 -0.29 18.15 31.59
CA MET A 1 -1.69 18.31 32.06
C MET A 1 -2.41 17.07 31.57
N SER A 2 -2.72 16.11 32.46
CA SER A 2 -3.24 14.80 32.05
C SER A 2 -4.71 14.93 31.70
N VAL A 3 -5.05 14.86 30.41
CA VAL A 3 -6.45 14.77 29.96
C VAL A 3 -6.91 13.35 30.25
N ASN A 4 -7.68 13.18 31.33
CA ASN A 4 -8.44 11.95 31.55
C ASN A 4 -9.55 11.90 30.50
N ILE A 5 -9.33 11.18 29.41
CA ILE A 5 -10.39 10.81 28.47
C ILE A 5 -11.06 9.57 29.07
N THR A 6 -12.29 9.73 29.54
CA THR A 6 -13.13 8.59 29.96
C THR A 6 -13.42 7.74 28.72
N PRO A 7 -13.18 6.41 28.75
CA PRO A 7 -13.61 5.53 27.68
C PRO A 7 -15.09 5.69 27.40
N HIS A 8 -15.47 5.87 26.14
CA HIS A 8 -16.87 5.89 25.72
C HIS A 8 -17.03 4.87 24.59
N THR A 9 -17.72 3.76 24.90
CA THR A 9 -18.18 2.80 23.91
C THR A 9 -19.55 3.25 23.42
N TYR A 10 -19.71 3.38 22.11
CA TYR A 10 -21.00 3.63 21.49
C TYR A 10 -21.34 2.43 20.62
N GLN A 11 -22.38 1.71 21.00
CA GLN A 11 -22.92 0.59 20.22
C GLN A 11 -24.18 1.05 19.48
N ILE A 12 -24.22 0.80 18.18
CA ILE A 12 -25.43 0.96 17.38
C ILE A 12 -25.78 -0.41 16.80
N ASP A 13 -26.71 -1.08 17.49
CA ASP A 13 -27.25 -2.37 17.07
C ASP A 13 -28.34 -2.16 16.00
N ASP A 14 -28.16 -2.84 14.86
CA ASP A 14 -29.17 -3.08 13.83
C ASP A 14 -29.99 -1.87 13.36
N ILE A 15 -29.37 -1.00 12.56
CA ILE A 15 -30.12 -0.02 11.77
C ILE A 15 -30.75 -0.72 10.56
N GLU A 16 -32.06 -0.93 10.60
CA GLU A 16 -32.85 -1.39 9.44
C GLU A 16 -33.57 -0.22 8.76
N PHE A 17 -33.23 0.05 7.49
CA PHE A 17 -33.99 0.94 6.63
C PHE A 17 -34.55 0.18 5.42
N SER A 18 -35.86 0.26 5.20
CA SER A 18 -36.49 -0.21 3.97
C SER A 18 -37.08 0.98 3.19
N HIS A 19 -36.66 1.14 1.94
CA HIS A 19 -37.24 2.14 1.04
C HIS A 19 -37.29 1.60 -0.39
N GLN A 20 -38.47 1.66 -1.02
CA GLN A 20 -38.70 1.28 -2.42
C GLN A 20 -38.11 -0.09 -2.85
N GLY A 21 -38.15 -1.09 -1.97
CA GLY A 21 -37.69 -2.45 -2.27
C GLY A 21 -36.21 -2.72 -2.05
N ALA A 22 -35.46 -1.77 -1.47
CA ALA A 22 -34.12 -2.00 -0.95
C ALA A 22 -34.15 -2.11 0.58
N ASN A 23 -33.45 -3.12 1.11
CA ASN A 23 -33.22 -3.31 2.54
C ASN A 23 -31.77 -2.93 2.86
N LEU A 24 -31.61 -2.12 3.91
CA LEU A 24 -30.32 -1.78 4.52
C LEU A 24 -30.26 -2.39 5.92
N THR A 25 -29.17 -3.05 6.25
CA THR A 25 -28.85 -3.45 7.63
C THR A 25 -27.40 -3.06 7.92
N ALA A 26 -27.16 -2.40 9.06
CA ALA A 26 -25.82 -2.05 9.54
C ALA A 26 -25.74 -2.25 11.07
N SER A 27 -24.65 -2.84 11.55
CA SER A 27 -24.26 -2.88 12.96
C SER A 27 -22.86 -2.30 13.05
N THR A 28 -22.67 -1.31 13.93
CA THR A 28 -21.43 -0.55 14.05
C THR A 28 -21.10 -0.29 15.51
N ASP A 29 -19.85 -0.59 15.89
CA ASP A 29 -19.30 -0.28 17.20
C ASP A 29 -18.07 0.62 17.03
N PHE A 30 -17.93 1.63 17.89
CA PHE A 30 -16.71 2.42 17.98
C PHE A 30 -16.31 2.66 19.43
N GLU A 31 -15.02 2.54 19.70
CA GLU A 31 -14.45 2.73 21.04
C GLU A 31 -13.12 3.50 20.97
N PHE A 32 -12.99 4.48 21.88
CA PHE A 32 -11.73 5.19 22.14
C PHE A 32 -11.30 4.90 23.58
N LEU A 33 -10.18 4.19 23.75
CA LEU A 33 -9.65 3.77 25.05
C LEU A 33 -8.22 4.29 25.20
N GLN A 34 -8.00 5.39 25.92
CA GLN A 34 -6.67 5.80 26.44
C GLN A 34 -5.42 5.49 25.57
N GLY A 35 -5.43 5.87 24.29
CA GLY A 35 -4.30 5.62 23.38
C GLY A 35 -4.54 4.49 22.38
N ASP A 36 -5.67 3.80 22.48
CA ASP A 36 -6.15 2.80 21.52
C ASP A 36 -7.46 3.29 20.87
N PHE A 37 -7.60 2.97 19.59
CA PHE A 37 -8.80 3.17 18.78
C PHE A 37 -9.24 1.84 18.20
N ASP A 38 -10.53 1.52 18.34
CA ASP A 38 -11.16 0.36 17.71
C ASP A 38 -12.46 0.79 17.01
N PHE A 39 -12.63 0.31 15.79
CA PHE A 39 -13.79 0.55 14.95
C PHE A 39 -14.16 -0.73 14.23
N ASP A 40 -15.42 -1.16 14.35
CA ASP A 40 -15.92 -2.35 13.67
C ASP A 40 -17.29 -2.11 13.01
N ILE A 41 -17.42 -2.59 11.77
CA ILE A 41 -18.69 -2.80 11.08
C ILE A 41 -18.82 -4.29 10.84
N ALA A 42 -19.67 -4.98 11.58
CA ALA A 42 -19.79 -6.44 11.49
C ALA A 42 -20.39 -6.91 10.15
N ASN A 43 -21.41 -6.22 9.65
CA ASN A 43 -22.01 -6.49 8.34
C ASN A 43 -22.77 -5.28 7.81
N PHE A 44 -22.70 -5.07 6.51
CA PHE A 44 -23.52 -4.13 5.77
C PHE A 44 -24.02 -4.78 4.49
N THR A 45 -25.31 -4.67 4.20
CA THR A 45 -25.90 -5.26 3.00
C THR A 45 -26.93 -4.32 2.39
N VAL A 46 -26.88 -4.19 1.06
CA VAL A 46 -27.88 -3.53 0.24
C VAL A 46 -28.32 -4.53 -0.83
N ASP A 47 -29.60 -4.88 -0.84
CA ASP A 47 -30.19 -5.72 -1.89
C ASP A 47 -31.25 -4.92 -2.65
N ALA A 48 -31.02 -4.65 -3.93
CA ALA A 48 -31.95 -3.97 -4.83
C ALA A 48 -32.67 -4.96 -5.77
N GLY A 49 -32.69 -6.25 -5.43
CA GLY A 49 -33.27 -7.32 -6.23
C GLY A 49 -32.52 -7.54 -7.54
N LYS A 50 -33.24 -7.59 -8.67
CA LYS A 50 -32.64 -7.86 -10.00
C LYS A 50 -31.60 -6.83 -10.44
N LYS A 51 -31.68 -5.61 -9.92
CA LYS A 51 -30.75 -4.52 -10.24
C LYS A 51 -29.36 -4.72 -9.64
N GLY A 52 -29.26 -5.58 -8.63
CA GLY A 52 -28.00 -5.97 -8.02
C GLY A 52 -28.01 -5.90 -6.50
N SER A 53 -26.90 -6.35 -5.92
CA SER A 53 -26.67 -6.35 -4.49
C SER A 53 -25.24 -5.90 -4.17
N PHE A 54 -25.08 -5.37 -2.98
CA PHE A 54 -23.80 -5.06 -2.34
C PHE A 54 -23.79 -5.67 -0.95
N LYS A 55 -22.67 -6.29 -0.58
CA LYS A 55 -22.42 -6.84 0.75
C LYS A 55 -21.02 -6.45 1.19
N LEU A 56 -20.90 -6.14 2.47
CA LEU A 56 -19.67 -5.98 3.23
C LEU A 56 -19.83 -6.87 4.46
N GLY A 57 -19.01 -7.90 4.60
CA GLY A 57 -19.10 -8.85 5.70
C GLY A 57 -18.23 -8.51 6.92
N GLY A 58 -17.57 -7.35 6.92
CA GLY A 58 -16.74 -6.89 8.03
C GLY A 58 -15.83 -5.74 7.63
N LEU A 59 -15.70 -4.71 8.45
CA LEU A 59 -14.63 -3.72 8.38
C LEU A 59 -14.17 -3.43 9.80
N SER A 60 -12.95 -3.81 10.14
CA SER A 60 -12.35 -3.50 11.44
C SER A 60 -11.08 -2.68 11.27
N VAL A 61 -10.89 -1.67 12.11
CA VAL A 61 -9.65 -0.89 12.20
C VAL A 61 -9.28 -0.73 13.67
N THR A 62 -8.10 -1.22 14.04
CA THR A 62 -7.52 -1.05 15.36
C THR A 62 -6.23 -0.26 15.25
N SER A 63 -6.05 0.78 16.07
CA SER A 63 -4.83 1.57 16.10
C SER A 63 -4.38 1.85 17.52
N THR A 64 -3.08 1.80 17.75
CA THR A 64 -2.45 2.27 18.99
C THR A 64 -1.69 3.57 18.70
N PHE A 65 -1.68 4.48 19.67
CA PHE A 65 -1.08 5.79 19.56
C PHE A 65 -0.03 5.99 20.64
N ALA A 66 1.12 6.52 20.24
CA ALA A 66 2.16 6.99 21.15
C ALA A 66 2.18 8.52 21.17
N THR A 67 2.69 9.12 22.25
CA THR A 67 3.02 10.55 22.29
C THR A 67 4.52 10.72 22.39
N ILE A 68 5.10 11.43 21.43
CA ILE A 68 6.54 11.68 21.34
C ILE A 68 6.72 13.19 21.16
N ASP A 69 7.47 13.83 22.05
CA ASP A 69 7.67 15.28 22.06
C ASP A 69 6.36 16.07 21.90
N ASP A 70 5.35 15.67 22.69
CA ASP A 70 3.98 16.22 22.69
C ASP A 70 3.20 16.04 21.37
N VAL A 71 3.71 15.23 20.42
CA VAL A 71 3.04 14.84 19.19
C VAL A 71 2.47 13.43 19.32
N MET A 72 1.16 13.30 19.14
CA MET A 72 0.52 11.98 19.04
C MET A 72 0.80 11.36 17.68
N VAL A 73 1.42 10.19 17.62
CA VAL A 73 1.71 9.42 16.41
C VAL A 73 0.98 8.09 16.45
N ILE A 74 0.64 7.53 15.29
CA ILE A 74 0.14 6.16 15.20
C ILE A 74 1.34 5.23 15.34
N ASP A 75 1.37 4.44 16.41
CA ASP A 75 2.44 3.49 16.70
C ASP A 75 2.22 2.19 15.94
N GLN A 76 0.98 1.68 15.98
CA GLN A 76 0.55 0.54 15.18
C GLN A 76 -0.86 0.78 14.64
N SER A 77 -1.16 0.26 13.45
CA SER A 77 -2.51 0.23 12.90
C SER A 77 -2.74 -1.06 12.12
N ASP A 78 -3.81 -1.75 12.45
CA ASP A 78 -4.28 -2.94 11.76
C ASP A 78 -5.67 -2.65 11.18
N GLY A 79 -5.83 -2.89 9.89
CA GLY A 79 -7.08 -2.76 9.16
C GLY A 79 -7.43 -4.08 8.51
N LEU A 80 -8.70 -4.48 8.56
CA LEU A 80 -9.19 -5.69 7.92
C LEU A 80 -10.58 -5.45 7.34
N LEU A 81 -10.70 -5.76 6.05
CA LEU A 81 -11.91 -5.63 5.26
C LEU A 81 -12.30 -7.02 4.75
N LYS A 82 -13.44 -7.52 5.22
CA LYS A 82 -13.93 -8.88 4.98
C LYS A 82 -15.08 -8.88 3.99
N ASN A 83 -15.02 -9.81 3.04
CA ASN A 83 -16.15 -10.22 2.20
C ASN A 83 -16.91 -9.03 1.58
N ILE A 84 -16.22 -8.24 0.75
CA ILE A 84 -16.90 -7.28 -0.12
C ILE A 84 -17.44 -8.04 -1.31
N ALA A 85 -18.74 -7.94 -1.57
CA ALA A 85 -19.33 -8.50 -2.76
C ALA A 85 -20.24 -7.48 -3.42
N PHE A 86 -20.14 -7.38 -4.74
CA PHE A 86 -21.07 -6.64 -5.57
C PHE A 86 -21.54 -7.57 -6.70
N ASN A 87 -22.84 -7.56 -6.98
CA ASN A 87 -23.41 -8.34 -8.06
C ASN A 87 -24.43 -7.48 -8.82
N ALA A 88 -24.26 -7.32 -10.13
CA ALA A 88 -25.26 -6.74 -11.00
C ALA A 88 -25.70 -7.81 -12.01
N GLN A 89 -26.68 -8.62 -11.61
CA GLN A 89 -27.14 -9.79 -12.35
C GLN A 89 -27.54 -9.46 -13.80
N ASP A 90 -28.26 -8.36 -14.00
CA ASP A 90 -28.73 -7.93 -15.33
C ASP A 90 -27.58 -7.59 -16.31
N GLN A 91 -26.36 -7.35 -15.80
CA GLN A 91 -25.17 -7.04 -16.61
C GLN A 91 -24.16 -8.20 -16.66
N GLY A 92 -24.43 -9.31 -15.95
CA GLY A 92 -23.47 -10.41 -15.81
C GLY A 92 -22.17 -9.99 -15.10
N LEU A 93 -22.23 -8.96 -14.26
CA LEU A 93 -21.08 -8.42 -13.52
C LEU A 93 -21.10 -8.91 -12.08
N SER A 94 -19.98 -9.45 -11.61
CA SER A 94 -19.77 -9.67 -10.18
C SER A 94 -18.35 -9.31 -9.76
N TYR A 95 -18.24 -8.78 -8.55
CA TYR A 95 -17.00 -8.50 -7.87
C TYR A 95 -17.09 -9.14 -6.49
N GLU A 96 -16.04 -9.85 -6.09
CA GLU A 96 -15.90 -10.39 -4.74
C GLU A 96 -14.47 -10.15 -4.28
N ALA A 97 -14.29 -9.61 -3.08
CA ALA A 97 -13.00 -9.48 -2.43
C ALA A 97 -13.08 -10.01 -1.02
N ASN A 98 -12.19 -10.95 -0.70
CA ASN A 98 -12.13 -11.59 0.61
C ASN A 98 -10.80 -11.26 1.26
N ASP A 99 -10.89 -10.87 2.52
CA ASP A 99 -9.78 -10.53 3.42
C ASP A 99 -8.71 -9.65 2.77
N ILE A 100 -8.99 -8.35 2.75
CA ILE A 100 -8.01 -7.30 2.49
C ILE A 100 -7.55 -6.77 3.84
N SER A 101 -6.27 -6.92 4.16
CA SER A 101 -5.73 -6.38 5.41
C SER A 101 -4.52 -5.49 5.19
N THR A 102 -4.39 -4.53 6.08
CA THR A 102 -3.26 -3.62 6.18
C THR A 102 -2.74 -3.68 7.59
N THR A 103 -1.44 -3.82 7.78
CA THR A 103 -0.82 -3.61 9.08
C THR A 103 0.28 -2.58 8.91
N SER A 104 0.41 -1.66 9.84
CA SER A 104 1.51 -0.71 9.84
C SER A 104 2.04 -0.53 11.25
N SER A 105 3.33 -0.26 11.33
CA SER A 105 4.00 0.05 12.59
C SER A 105 5.06 1.11 12.40
N VAL A 106 5.28 1.87 13.46
CA VAL A 106 6.31 2.89 13.54
C VAL A 106 7.21 2.54 14.72
N SER A 107 8.52 2.72 14.57
CA SER A 107 9.46 2.51 15.66
C SER A 107 10.53 3.59 15.68
N PHE A 108 11.00 3.91 16.88
CA PHE A 108 11.97 4.98 17.14
C PHE A 108 13.19 4.41 17.85
N VAL A 109 14.36 4.47 17.21
CA VAL A 109 15.63 4.05 17.78
C VAL A 109 16.69 5.09 17.44
N ASP A 110 17.41 5.59 18.44
CA ASP A 110 18.52 6.54 18.26
C ASP A 110 18.17 7.77 17.38
N GLN A 111 17.01 8.39 17.61
CA GLN A 111 16.49 9.55 16.83
C GLN A 111 16.17 9.24 15.36
N LYS A 112 16.08 7.96 15.00
CA LYS A 112 15.67 7.48 13.69
C LYS A 112 14.35 6.77 13.77
N LEU A 113 13.53 7.02 12.76
CA LEU A 113 12.24 6.43 12.54
C LEU A 113 12.36 5.28 11.53
N SER A 114 11.75 4.15 11.87
CA SER A 114 11.47 3.06 10.94
C SER A 114 9.96 2.87 10.83
N ILE A 115 9.46 2.77 9.60
CA ILE A 115 8.06 2.53 9.27
C ILE A 115 7.98 1.19 8.58
N ASN A 116 7.10 0.30 9.03
CA ASN A 116 6.75 -0.92 8.32
C ASN A 116 5.28 -0.87 7.93
N ALA A 117 4.96 -1.38 6.75
CA ALA A 117 3.59 -1.51 6.27
C ALA A 117 3.44 -2.78 5.43
N ASP A 118 2.50 -3.62 5.82
CA ASP A 118 2.12 -4.81 5.08
C ASP A 118 0.71 -4.65 4.53
N PHE A 119 0.50 -5.06 3.29
CA PHE A 119 -0.79 -5.09 2.62
C PHE A 119 -1.00 -6.49 2.06
N THR A 120 -2.09 -7.15 2.43
CA THR A 120 -2.42 -8.49 1.96
C THR A 120 -3.81 -8.55 1.37
N VAL A 121 -3.96 -9.29 0.27
CA VAL A 121 -5.25 -9.59 -0.35
C VAL A 121 -5.32 -11.10 -0.54
N ASN A 122 -6.20 -11.75 0.21
CA ASN A 122 -6.40 -13.19 0.11
C ASN A 122 -6.99 -13.56 -1.26
N SER A 123 -8.12 -12.93 -1.64
CA SER A 123 -8.63 -13.09 -3.00
C SER A 123 -9.48 -11.91 -3.48
N VAL A 124 -9.40 -11.63 -4.78
CA VAL A 124 -10.35 -10.78 -5.51
C VAL A 124 -10.77 -11.49 -6.78
N THR A 125 -12.08 -11.64 -6.99
CA THR A 125 -12.64 -12.18 -8.22
C THR A 125 -13.46 -11.10 -8.91
N VAL A 126 -13.15 -10.85 -10.17
CA VAL A 126 -13.90 -9.97 -11.06
C VAL A 126 -14.42 -10.81 -12.20
N ASN A 127 -15.74 -10.88 -12.34
CA ASN A 127 -16.39 -11.55 -13.46
C ASN A 127 -17.19 -10.53 -14.26
N ASN A 128 -17.00 -10.55 -15.57
CA ASN A 128 -17.83 -9.85 -16.53
C ASN A 128 -18.05 -10.74 -17.77
N PRO A 129 -18.95 -10.37 -18.69
CA PRO A 129 -19.23 -11.20 -19.86
C PRO A 129 -18.03 -11.50 -20.77
N ASP A 130 -16.99 -10.66 -20.73
CA ASP A 130 -15.83 -10.75 -21.61
C ASP A 130 -14.61 -11.43 -20.96
N ALA A 131 -14.52 -11.40 -19.62
CA ALA A 131 -13.36 -11.89 -18.89
C ALA A 131 -13.67 -12.22 -17.42
N ASN A 132 -12.91 -13.18 -16.91
CA ASN A 132 -12.86 -13.52 -15.49
C ASN A 132 -11.41 -13.37 -14.99
N TYR A 133 -11.23 -12.59 -13.93
CA TYR A 133 -9.96 -12.37 -13.28
C TYR A 133 -10.05 -12.78 -11.82
N THR A 134 -9.14 -13.63 -11.38
CA THR A 134 -9.01 -14.04 -9.99
C THR A 134 -7.62 -13.68 -9.49
N LEU A 135 -7.52 -12.68 -8.62
CA LEU A 135 -6.32 -12.34 -7.87
C LEU A 135 -6.30 -13.17 -6.59
N LYS A 136 -5.16 -13.79 -6.23
CA LYS A 136 -4.98 -14.53 -4.98
C LYS A 136 -3.62 -14.28 -4.36
N ASP A 137 -3.56 -14.50 -3.04
CA ASP A 137 -2.32 -14.55 -2.26
C ASP A 137 -1.41 -13.34 -2.48
N SER A 138 -2.02 -12.14 -2.57
CA SER A 138 -1.26 -10.92 -2.82
C SER A 138 -0.67 -10.41 -1.53
N VAL A 139 0.61 -10.10 -1.52
CA VAL A 139 1.30 -9.50 -0.38
C VAL A 139 2.21 -8.39 -0.87
N ILE A 140 2.19 -7.25 -0.18
CA ILE A 140 3.19 -6.20 -0.24
C ILE A 140 3.72 -6.04 1.18
N GLU A 141 5.01 -6.25 1.38
CA GLU A 141 5.72 -5.97 2.63
C GLU A 141 6.70 -4.85 2.35
N PHE A 142 6.54 -3.73 3.04
CA PHE A 142 7.30 -2.50 2.82
C PHE A 142 7.89 -1.98 4.13
N SER A 143 9.16 -1.60 4.10
CA SER A 143 9.80 -0.85 5.18
C SER A 143 10.47 0.42 4.66
N LEU A 144 10.47 1.45 5.50
CA LEU A 144 11.33 2.63 5.41
C LEU A 144 12.13 2.73 6.68
N ASP A 145 13.42 3.02 6.54
CA ASP A 145 14.36 3.09 7.64
C ASP A 145 15.22 4.34 7.52
N ASP A 146 15.87 4.70 8.64
CA ASP A 146 16.77 5.84 8.74
C ASP A 146 16.09 7.20 8.44
N ILE A 147 14.77 7.32 8.66
CA ILE A 147 14.06 8.60 8.56
C ILE A 147 14.39 9.46 9.78
N ASP A 148 14.63 10.76 9.59
CA ASP A 148 14.85 11.70 10.69
C ASP A 148 13.58 11.85 11.54
N GLN A 149 13.68 11.50 12.83
CA GLN A 149 12.55 11.54 13.76
C GLN A 149 11.98 12.96 13.88
N GLN A 150 12.82 13.96 14.04
CA GLN A 150 12.36 15.33 14.30
C GLN A 150 11.63 15.89 13.09
N ALA A 151 12.18 15.69 11.89
CA ALA A 151 11.55 16.09 10.65
C ALA A 151 10.21 15.36 10.42
N TYR A 152 10.11 14.08 10.77
CA TYR A 152 8.84 13.35 10.73
C TYR A 152 7.80 13.95 11.69
N LEU A 153 8.16 14.22 12.94
CA LEU A 153 7.24 14.81 13.92
C LEU A 153 6.78 16.21 13.51
N GLU A 154 7.66 17.02 12.94
CA GLU A 154 7.30 18.32 12.38
C GLU A 154 6.35 18.17 11.18
N LEU A 155 6.58 17.19 10.30
CA LEU A 155 5.66 16.90 9.19
C LEU A 155 4.27 16.50 9.69
N GLU A 156 4.19 15.67 10.73
CA GLU A 156 2.94 15.26 11.40
C GLU A 156 2.20 16.45 12.02
N GLN A 157 2.93 17.40 12.60
CA GLN A 157 2.32 18.63 13.12
C GLN A 157 1.80 19.52 11.99
N ILE A 158 2.56 19.67 10.91
CA ILE A 158 2.18 20.48 9.73
C ILE A 158 0.96 19.88 9.02
N SER A 159 0.89 18.55 8.86
CA SER A 159 -0.20 17.86 8.17
C SER A 159 -1.57 18.06 8.84
N ARG A 160 -1.57 18.36 10.16
CA ARG A 160 -2.77 18.65 10.96
C ARG A 160 -3.22 20.11 10.88
N GLN A 161 -2.45 20.97 10.23
CA GLN A 161 -2.81 22.38 10.06
C GLN A 161 -3.75 22.53 8.87
N LEU A 162 -4.78 23.37 9.02
CA LEU A 162 -5.74 23.65 7.94
C LEU A 162 -5.11 24.37 6.73
N ASN A 163 -4.09 25.20 6.96
CA ASN A 163 -3.37 25.96 5.92
C ASN A 163 -1.90 26.14 6.34
N PRO A 164 -1.04 25.12 6.13
CA PRO A 164 0.37 25.23 6.48
C PRO A 164 1.08 26.27 5.60
N GLU A 165 2.05 26.98 6.17
CA GLU A 165 2.87 27.91 5.38
C GLU A 165 3.80 27.10 4.44
N PRO A 166 3.89 27.43 3.13
CA PRO A 166 4.72 26.68 2.20
C PRO A 166 6.21 26.58 2.59
N GLN A 167 6.72 27.57 3.34
CA GLN A 167 8.09 27.57 3.84
C GLN A 167 8.33 26.48 4.89
N GLN A 168 7.38 26.26 5.81
CA GLN A 168 7.48 25.21 6.82
C GLN A 168 7.55 23.82 6.17
N MET A 169 6.72 23.59 5.14
CA MET A 169 6.78 22.35 4.36
C MET A 169 8.15 22.19 3.67
N THR A 170 8.70 23.28 3.12
CA THR A 170 10.01 23.26 2.46
C THR A 170 11.13 22.91 3.45
N GLU A 171 11.12 23.51 4.64
CA GLU A 171 12.12 23.26 5.69
C GLU A 171 12.09 21.81 6.18
N VAL A 172 10.89 21.27 6.43
CA VAL A 172 10.72 19.88 6.87
C VAL A 172 11.12 18.89 5.78
N LEU A 173 10.74 19.12 4.52
CA LEU A 173 11.18 18.30 3.39
C LEU A 173 12.70 18.33 3.23
N MET A 174 13.33 19.50 3.45
CA MET A 174 14.79 19.61 3.45
C MET A 174 15.42 18.81 4.57
N ALA A 175 14.86 18.84 5.79
CA ALA A 175 15.36 18.06 6.91
C ALA A 175 15.30 16.55 6.63
N LEU A 176 14.17 16.06 6.08
CA LEU A 176 14.01 14.66 5.67
C LEU A 176 15.06 14.23 4.64
N VAL A 177 15.25 15.02 3.58
CA VAL A 177 16.20 14.67 2.52
C VAL A 177 17.66 14.84 2.97
N SER A 178 17.91 15.71 3.95
CA SER A 178 19.25 15.90 4.53
C SER A 178 19.71 14.71 5.36
N ALA A 179 18.78 13.93 5.93
CA ALA A 179 19.09 12.68 6.60
C ALA A 179 19.29 11.51 5.63
N GLY A 180 18.73 11.61 4.42
CA GLY A 180 18.66 10.50 3.47
C GLY A 180 17.56 9.52 3.85
N GLY A 181 17.69 8.27 3.40
CA GLY A 181 16.75 7.23 3.81
C GLY A 181 16.97 5.93 3.06
N LYS A 182 16.40 4.86 3.60
CA LYS A 182 16.39 3.54 2.98
C LYS A 182 14.96 3.03 2.91
N GLY A 183 14.66 2.25 1.89
CA GLY A 183 13.42 1.52 1.83
C GLY A 183 13.61 0.15 1.22
N ASN A 184 12.74 -0.76 1.61
CA ASN A 184 12.78 -2.15 1.20
C ASN A 184 11.36 -2.65 0.97
N ILE A 185 11.11 -3.18 -0.22
CA ILE A 185 9.98 -4.04 -0.52
C ILE A 185 10.52 -5.46 -0.44
N SER A 186 10.41 -6.12 0.72
CA SER A 186 10.90 -7.50 0.90
C SER A 186 10.11 -8.48 0.04
N LYS A 187 8.84 -8.16 -0.16
CA LYS A 187 7.91 -8.99 -0.91
C LYS A 187 6.86 -8.13 -1.59
N PHE A 188 6.72 -8.29 -2.89
CA PHE A 188 5.56 -7.86 -3.65
C PHE A 188 5.17 -8.99 -4.58
N ASN A 189 4.22 -9.81 -4.14
CA ASN A 189 3.77 -10.96 -4.92
C ASN A 189 2.26 -10.95 -5.10
N PHE A 190 1.82 -11.61 -6.17
CA PHE A 190 0.42 -11.91 -6.41
C PHE A 190 0.28 -13.02 -7.44
N ASN A 191 -0.87 -13.69 -7.43
CA ASN A 191 -1.29 -14.62 -8.46
C ASN A 191 -2.51 -14.05 -9.18
N ILE A 192 -2.44 -13.80 -10.50
CA ILE A 192 -3.63 -13.47 -11.30
C ILE A 192 -3.96 -14.66 -12.20
N ASN A 193 -5.15 -15.22 -12.01
CA ASN A 193 -5.59 -16.50 -12.52
C ASN A 193 -4.58 -17.57 -12.11
N ASP A 194 -3.73 -18.01 -13.03
CA ASP A 194 -2.67 -18.99 -12.75
C ASP A 194 -1.25 -18.40 -12.89
N VAL A 195 -1.11 -17.11 -13.19
CA VAL A 195 0.20 -16.47 -13.40
C VAL A 195 0.67 -15.85 -12.09
N GLN A 196 1.81 -16.34 -11.61
CA GLN A 196 2.49 -15.83 -10.43
C GLN A 196 3.46 -14.71 -10.82
N PHE A 197 3.39 -13.63 -10.07
CA PHE A 197 4.37 -12.56 -10.09
C PHE A 197 4.98 -12.41 -8.70
N ASP A 198 6.31 -12.29 -8.65
CA ASP A 198 7.05 -12.02 -7.42
C ASP A 198 8.09 -10.94 -7.68
N SER A 199 8.09 -9.93 -6.82
CA SER A 199 9.03 -8.82 -6.86
C SER A 199 9.61 -8.54 -5.49
N SER A 200 10.84 -8.04 -5.48
CA SER A 200 11.44 -7.37 -4.33
C SER A 200 12.19 -6.14 -4.80
N ALA A 201 12.35 -5.15 -3.92
CA ALA A 201 13.12 -3.97 -4.23
C ALA A 201 13.79 -3.41 -2.97
N GLN A 202 14.93 -2.76 -3.16
CA GLN A 202 15.63 -1.99 -2.14
C GLN A 202 16.02 -0.67 -2.76
N PHE A 203 15.86 0.41 -2.02
CA PHE A 203 16.40 1.70 -2.40
C PHE A 203 17.09 2.38 -1.23
N SER A 204 18.04 3.25 -1.56
CA SER A 204 18.66 4.15 -0.61
C SER A 204 18.97 5.47 -1.28
N LEU A 205 18.73 6.56 -0.56
CA LEU A 205 19.15 7.90 -0.94
C LEU A 205 20.18 8.40 0.07
N ALA A 206 21.34 8.81 -0.43
CA ALA A 206 22.36 9.41 0.43
C ALA A 206 21.88 10.76 1.00
N PRO A 207 22.32 11.12 2.23
CA PRO A 207 22.10 12.44 2.82
C PRO A 207 22.39 13.60 1.86
N TYR A 208 21.45 14.52 1.68
CA TYR A 208 21.68 15.75 0.94
C TYR A 208 22.32 16.82 1.84
N GLN A 209 23.34 17.51 1.37
CA GLN A 209 24.06 18.54 2.15
C GLN A 209 23.82 19.96 1.62
N GLY A 210 22.98 20.11 0.59
CA GLY A 210 22.61 21.42 0.07
C GLY A 210 21.58 22.12 0.98
N THR A 211 21.42 23.42 0.79
CA THR A 211 20.62 24.26 1.70
C THR A 211 19.25 24.61 1.13
N ALA A 212 18.89 24.10 -0.04
CA ALA A 212 17.65 24.44 -0.72
C ALA A 212 17.18 23.33 -1.68
N ILE A 213 15.86 23.30 -1.90
CA ILE A 213 15.19 22.49 -2.93
C ILE A 213 15.38 23.19 -4.28
N THR A 214 16.43 22.83 -5.00
CA THR A 214 16.82 23.42 -6.29
C THR A 214 17.21 22.33 -7.30
N ASP A 215 17.68 22.72 -8.48
CA ASP A 215 18.26 21.79 -9.46
C ASP A 215 19.43 20.97 -8.90
N GLU A 216 20.11 21.48 -7.86
CA GLU A 216 21.16 20.75 -7.15
C GLU A 216 20.61 19.51 -6.44
N LEU A 217 19.42 19.62 -5.84
CA LEU A 217 18.75 18.47 -5.23
C LEU A 217 18.38 17.42 -6.29
N ASN A 218 17.87 17.85 -7.45
CA ASN A 218 17.55 16.94 -8.54
C ASN A 218 18.79 16.18 -9.04
N GLN A 219 19.92 16.87 -9.17
CA GLN A 219 21.20 16.25 -9.52
C GLN A 219 21.68 15.28 -8.42
N HIS A 220 21.56 15.68 -7.15
CA HIS A 220 21.91 14.84 -6.00
C HIS A 220 21.10 13.54 -6.02
N VAL A 221 19.78 13.61 -6.19
CA VAL A 221 18.91 12.44 -6.27
C VAL A 221 19.31 11.55 -7.43
N ALA A 222 19.50 12.12 -8.63
CA ALA A 222 19.89 11.33 -9.80
C ALA A 222 21.22 10.59 -9.59
N GLN A 223 22.19 11.19 -8.90
CA GLN A 223 23.51 10.60 -8.69
C GLN A 223 23.58 9.63 -7.49
N ASN A 224 22.77 9.87 -6.44
CA ASN A 224 22.91 9.18 -5.16
C ASN A 224 21.73 8.27 -4.81
N LEU A 225 20.64 8.30 -5.58
CA LEU A 225 19.62 7.26 -5.48
C LEU A 225 20.23 5.95 -5.97
N GLN A 226 20.14 4.93 -5.13
CA GLN A 226 20.42 3.55 -5.49
C GLN A 226 19.11 2.79 -5.41
N LEU A 227 18.76 2.05 -6.46
CA LEU A 227 17.61 1.16 -6.51
C LEU A 227 18.08 -0.19 -7.02
N LYS A 228 17.67 -1.27 -6.37
CA LYS A 228 17.80 -2.64 -6.85
C LYS A 228 16.45 -3.30 -6.77
N SER A 229 16.00 -3.92 -7.84
CA SER A 229 14.77 -4.68 -7.86
C SER A 229 14.96 -5.98 -8.61
N GLN A 230 14.27 -7.02 -8.14
CA GLN A 230 14.15 -8.29 -8.84
C GLN A 230 12.67 -8.53 -9.12
N LEU A 231 12.37 -8.89 -10.37
CA LEU A 231 11.04 -9.22 -10.87
C LEU A 231 11.09 -10.66 -11.39
N ASN A 232 10.06 -11.45 -11.07
CA ASN A 232 9.90 -12.82 -11.56
C ASN A 232 8.45 -13.03 -11.99
N LEU A 233 8.28 -13.78 -13.07
CA LEU A 233 6.99 -14.09 -13.70
C LEU A 233 6.97 -15.57 -14.10
N SER A 234 5.92 -16.30 -13.73
CA SER A 234 5.79 -17.73 -14.05
C SER A 234 5.61 -17.99 -15.54
N ASN A 235 6.07 -19.16 -16.00
CA ASN A 235 6.13 -19.54 -17.42
C ASN A 235 4.80 -19.53 -18.21
N ASN A 236 3.65 -19.56 -17.53
CA ASN A 236 2.32 -19.63 -18.14
C ASN A 236 1.74 -18.26 -18.52
N TYR A 237 2.46 -17.16 -18.26
CA TYR A 237 2.04 -15.80 -18.62
C TYR A 237 1.57 -15.66 -20.07
N GLY A 238 2.26 -16.32 -21.01
CA GLY A 238 1.94 -16.22 -22.44
C GLY A 238 0.69 -16.99 -22.87
N GLN A 239 0.21 -17.93 -22.04
CA GLN A 239 -1.04 -18.65 -22.26
C GLN A 239 -2.23 -17.90 -21.66
N ILE A 240 -2.07 -17.40 -20.44
CA ILE A 240 -3.13 -16.69 -19.71
C ILE A 240 -3.30 -15.26 -20.23
N PHE A 241 -2.20 -14.58 -20.57
CA PHE A 241 -2.18 -13.20 -21.06
C PHE A 241 -1.47 -13.07 -22.40
N ALA A 242 -2.02 -13.72 -23.42
CA ALA A 242 -1.45 -13.75 -24.77
C ALA A 242 -1.18 -12.35 -25.37
N GLN A 243 -1.96 -11.34 -24.98
CA GLN A 243 -1.79 -9.96 -25.42
C GLN A 243 -0.47 -9.30 -24.94
N PHE A 244 0.08 -9.73 -23.80
CA PHE A 244 1.33 -9.20 -23.26
C PHE A 244 2.55 -10.02 -23.68
N LYS A 245 2.33 -11.24 -24.22
CA LYS A 245 3.41 -12.13 -24.64
C LYS A 245 4.45 -11.46 -25.56
N PRO A 246 4.06 -10.72 -26.63
CA PRO A 246 5.04 -10.09 -27.52
C PRO A 246 5.95 -9.07 -26.81
N MET A 247 5.41 -8.35 -25.81
CA MET A 247 6.18 -7.38 -25.03
C MET A 247 7.23 -8.09 -24.17
N ILE A 248 6.86 -9.16 -23.48
CA ILE A 248 7.81 -9.94 -22.66
C ILE A 248 8.89 -10.59 -23.54
N GLU A 249 8.50 -11.13 -24.70
CA GLU A 249 9.46 -11.67 -25.68
C GLU A 249 10.45 -10.60 -26.18
N HIS A 250 9.98 -9.37 -26.39
CA HIS A 250 10.86 -8.26 -26.75
C HIS A 250 11.86 -7.91 -25.64
N PHE A 251 11.45 -7.94 -24.37
CA PHE A 251 12.36 -7.72 -23.24
C PHE A 251 13.41 -8.81 -23.13
N ILE A 252 13.03 -10.07 -23.38
CA ILE A 252 13.97 -11.19 -23.43
C ILE A 252 14.96 -11.01 -24.58
N GLN A 253 14.48 -10.69 -25.78
CA GLN A 253 15.34 -10.48 -26.97
C GLN A 253 16.29 -9.29 -26.80
N SER A 254 15.87 -8.25 -26.08
CA SER A 254 16.69 -7.06 -25.80
C SER A 254 17.66 -7.24 -24.64
N GLY A 255 17.65 -8.40 -23.97
CA GLY A 255 18.51 -8.69 -22.81
C GLY A 255 18.02 -8.09 -21.49
N TYR A 256 16.87 -7.41 -21.47
CA TYR A 256 16.29 -6.81 -20.25
C TYR A 256 15.62 -7.84 -19.33
N ALA A 257 15.30 -9.03 -19.86
CA ALA A 257 14.77 -10.15 -19.12
C ALA A 257 15.48 -11.45 -19.50
N ALA A 258 15.47 -12.43 -18.61
CA ALA A 258 16.06 -13.75 -18.83
C ALA A 258 14.98 -14.83 -18.61
N VAL A 259 15.14 -15.96 -19.30
CA VAL A 259 14.25 -17.12 -19.16
C VAL A 259 15.06 -18.27 -18.57
N ASP A 260 14.54 -18.92 -17.53
CA ASP A 260 15.15 -20.10 -16.94
C ASP A 260 14.80 -21.41 -17.68
N SER A 261 15.27 -22.55 -17.18
CA SER A 261 14.99 -23.86 -17.78
C SER A 261 13.53 -24.30 -17.69
N GLU A 262 12.75 -23.71 -16.78
CA GLU A 262 11.33 -23.99 -16.60
C GLU A 262 10.44 -23.02 -17.40
N GLY A 263 11.04 -22.01 -18.03
CA GLY A 263 10.35 -20.99 -18.81
C GLY A 263 9.91 -19.78 -18.00
N ASN A 264 10.30 -19.68 -16.72
CA ASN A 264 9.99 -18.50 -15.91
C ASN A 264 10.86 -17.33 -16.37
N VAL A 265 10.28 -16.13 -16.33
CA VAL A 265 10.94 -14.91 -16.79
C VAL A 265 11.38 -14.11 -15.57
N SER A 266 12.62 -13.64 -15.56
CA SER A 266 13.13 -12.77 -14.50
C SER A 266 13.85 -11.55 -15.05
N SER A 267 13.81 -10.46 -14.29
CA SER A 267 14.56 -9.23 -14.59
C SER A 267 15.11 -8.64 -13.28
N LYS A 268 16.35 -8.19 -13.33
CA LYS A 268 17.01 -7.45 -12.26
C LYS A 268 17.20 -6.02 -12.70
N LEU A 269 16.46 -5.10 -12.10
CA LEU A 269 16.59 -3.67 -12.34
C LEU A 269 17.58 -3.07 -11.35
N SER A 270 18.47 -2.22 -11.82
CA SER A 270 19.36 -1.44 -10.97
C SER A 270 19.41 0.01 -11.46
N PHE A 271 19.22 0.97 -10.55
CA PHE A 271 19.52 2.37 -10.78
C PHE A 271 20.68 2.75 -9.88
N GLU A 272 21.83 3.06 -10.46
CA GLU A 272 23.03 3.49 -9.74
C GLU A 272 23.73 4.57 -10.57
N ASN A 273 24.20 5.63 -9.91
CA ASN A 273 24.95 6.74 -10.55
C ASN A 273 24.21 7.37 -11.75
N GLY A 274 22.88 7.53 -11.66
CA GLY A 274 22.07 8.12 -12.73
C GLY A 274 21.76 7.19 -13.91
N GLN A 275 22.18 5.93 -13.84
CA GLN A 275 22.00 4.96 -14.92
C GLN A 275 21.02 3.85 -14.50
N LEU A 276 19.98 3.64 -15.31
CA LEU A 276 19.09 2.50 -15.20
C LEU A 276 19.62 1.33 -16.03
N THR A 277 19.63 0.14 -15.43
CA THR A 277 20.01 -1.11 -16.09
C THR A 277 18.98 -2.20 -15.80
N ALA A 278 18.80 -3.11 -16.74
CA ALA A 278 18.04 -4.35 -16.57
C ALA A 278 18.92 -5.53 -17.00
N ASN A 279 19.14 -6.49 -16.10
CA ASN A 279 20.06 -7.62 -16.30
C ASN A 279 21.41 -7.16 -16.88
N ASP A 280 22.02 -6.15 -16.26
CA ASP A 280 23.29 -5.52 -16.66
C ASP A 280 23.27 -4.81 -18.03
N THR A 281 22.12 -4.75 -18.69
CA THR A 281 21.93 -4.02 -19.96
C THR A 281 21.41 -2.62 -19.66
N ALA A 282 22.13 -1.60 -20.13
CA ALA A 282 21.73 -0.21 -19.97
C ALA A 282 20.40 0.07 -20.69
N ILE A 283 19.46 0.70 -19.97
CA ILE A 283 18.23 1.22 -20.56
C ILE A 283 18.50 2.68 -20.93
N SER A 284 18.50 3.00 -22.23
CA SER A 284 18.54 4.38 -22.69
C SER A 284 17.24 5.07 -22.32
N MET A 285 17.33 6.03 -21.39
CA MET A 285 16.24 6.96 -21.03
C MET A 285 16.18 8.14 -22.00
#